data_AF-Q9VSE5-F1
#
_entry.id   AF-Q9VSE5-F1
#
_cell.length_a   1.000
_cell.length_b   1.000
_cell.length_c   1.000
_cell.angle_alpha   90.00
_cell.angle_beta   90.00
_cell.angle_gamma   90.00
#
_symmetry.space_group_name_H-M   'P 1'
#
loop_
_entity.id
_entity.type
_entity.pdbx_description
1 polymer ?
#
loop_
_entity_poly.entity_id
_entity_poly.type
_entity_poly.pdbx_seq_one_letter_code
_entity_poly.pdbx_strand_id
1 'polypeptide(L)'
;MAATTTAANKSPQQQQHRRQQHLQWSACIMIVVFGLFSMLAGNCVNGQIDGYTAGEDYPAYDAVPKGLAFNCQGRQPGYYADTETRCQVWHWCLHSGHQYSFLCPNGTVFNQAVRVCDWWSNVNCEGSEQLYQNNDELYRIPERQQQLNDV
;
A
#
# COMPACT_ATOMS: atom_id res chain seq x y z
N MET A 1 16.11 40.80 69.06
CA MET A 1 15.22 41.36 68.02
C MET A 1 14.92 40.24 67.03
N ALA A 2 13.79 39.57 67.15
CA ALA A 2 13.38 38.49 66.25
C ALA A 2 12.21 39.00 65.40
N ALA A 3 12.40 39.01 64.07
CA ALA A 3 11.39 39.44 63.12
C ALA A 3 10.38 38.31 62.89
N THR A 4 9.13 38.52 63.27
CA THR A 4 8.03 37.60 62.99
C THR A 4 7.52 37.85 61.57
N THR A 5 7.83 36.95 60.64
CA THR A 5 7.25 36.98 59.28
C THR A 5 5.79 36.52 59.34
N THR A 6 4.86 37.41 59.03
CA THR A 6 3.43 37.09 58.87
C THR A 6 3.20 36.32 57.56
N ALA A 7 2.85 35.04 57.67
CA ALA A 7 2.38 34.25 56.54
C ALA A 7 0.94 34.66 56.19
N ALA A 8 0.76 35.33 55.06
CA ALA A 8 -0.56 35.71 54.54
C ALA A 8 -1.34 34.47 54.08
N ASN A 9 -2.45 34.16 54.75
CA ASN A 9 -3.36 33.07 54.39
C ASN A 9 -4.23 33.49 53.18
N LYS A 10 -3.96 32.92 52.00
CA LYS A 10 -4.63 33.27 50.73
C LYS A 10 -6.05 32.67 50.68
N SER A 11 -7.03 33.43 50.19
CA SER A 11 -8.43 33.00 50.18
C SER A 11 -8.66 31.74 49.32
N PRO A 12 -9.65 30.87 49.65
CA PRO A 12 -9.90 29.62 48.93
C PRO A 12 -10.09 29.79 47.42
N GLN A 13 -10.73 30.89 46.99
CA GLN A 13 -10.92 31.22 45.57
C GLN A 13 -9.60 31.58 44.87
N GLN A 14 -8.67 32.25 45.57
CA GLN A 14 -7.34 32.56 45.06
C GLN A 14 -6.43 31.32 44.97
N GLN A 15 -6.76 30.28 45.72
CA GLN A 15 -6.08 28.99 45.66
C GLN A 15 -6.62 28.13 44.51
N GLN A 16 -7.93 28.20 44.25
CA GLN A 16 -8.59 27.48 43.16
C GLN A 16 -8.25 28.04 41.77
N HIS A 17 -8.23 29.36 41.60
CA HIS A 17 -7.74 29.98 40.36
C HIS A 17 -6.27 29.66 40.08
N ARG A 18 -5.41 29.63 41.11
CA ARG A 18 -4.00 29.18 40.95
C ARG A 18 -3.92 27.71 40.55
N ARG A 19 -4.73 26.82 41.15
CA ARG A 19 -4.77 25.40 40.74
C ARG A 19 -5.27 25.22 39.30
N GLN A 20 -6.28 25.98 38.88
CA GLN A 20 -6.77 25.98 37.49
C GLN A 20 -5.72 26.55 36.52
N GLN A 21 -5.06 27.66 36.87
CA GLN A 21 -3.97 28.24 36.09
C GLN A 21 -2.77 27.29 36.01
N HIS A 22 -2.44 26.56 37.08
CA HIS A 22 -1.42 25.52 37.06
C HIS A 22 -1.82 24.33 36.19
N LEU A 23 -3.06 23.84 36.27
CA LEU A 23 -3.56 22.76 35.40
C LEU A 23 -3.51 23.17 33.92
N GLN A 24 -3.94 24.39 33.62
CA GLN A 24 -3.99 24.93 32.27
C GLN A 24 -2.58 25.18 31.71
N TRP A 25 -1.66 25.71 32.51
CA TRP A 25 -0.27 25.91 32.10
C TRP A 25 0.47 24.58 31.93
N SER A 26 0.29 23.61 32.84
CA SER A 26 0.86 22.27 32.71
C SER A 26 0.34 21.55 31.46
N ALA A 27 -0.95 21.66 31.14
CA ALA A 27 -1.52 21.08 29.92
C ALA A 27 -0.91 21.70 28.65
N CYS A 28 -0.73 23.03 28.60
CA CYS A 28 -0.06 23.70 27.47
C CYS A 28 1.40 23.28 27.33
N ILE A 29 2.14 23.17 28.44
CA ILE A 29 3.55 22.70 28.42
C ILE A 29 3.61 21.26 27.90
N MET A 30 2.71 20.38 28.35
CA MET A 30 2.68 18.99 27.87
C MET A 30 2.36 18.89 26.39
N ILE A 31 1.44 19.70 25.85
CA ILE A 31 1.12 19.73 24.41
C ILE A 31 2.33 20.20 23.59
N VAL A 32 3.05 21.23 24.05
CA VAL A 32 4.24 21.73 23.36
C VAL A 32 5.39 20.73 23.44
N VAL A 33 5.60 20.07 24.58
CA VAL A 33 6.64 19.05 24.76
C VAL A 33 6.33 17.80 23.93
N PHE A 34 5.08 17.31 23.92
CA PHE A 34 4.68 16.20 23.05
C PHE A 34 4.76 16.57 21.56
N GLY A 35 4.36 17.78 21.18
CA GLY A 35 4.45 18.26 19.80
C GLY A 35 5.91 18.38 19.33
N LEU A 36 6.79 18.92 20.17
CA LEU A 36 8.23 19.00 19.89
C LEU A 36 8.89 17.61 19.89
N PHE A 37 8.49 16.71 20.78
CA PHE A 37 8.99 15.34 20.81
C PHE A 37 8.57 14.55 19.55
N SER A 38 7.32 14.73 19.10
CA SER A 38 6.82 14.15 17.84
C SER A 38 7.44 14.80 16.60
N MET A 39 7.90 16.06 16.66
CA MET A 39 8.64 16.69 15.56
C MET A 39 10.11 16.23 15.49
N LEU A 40 10.71 15.85 16.61
CA LEU A 40 12.08 15.33 16.67
C LEU A 40 12.17 13.83 16.39
N ALA A 41 11.15 13.07 16.80
CA ALA A 41 10.93 11.71 16.34
C ALA A 41 10.33 11.78 14.93
N GLY A 42 11.17 11.95 13.92
CA GLY A 42 10.78 11.96 12.51
C GLY A 42 10.06 10.67 12.14
N ASN A 43 8.75 10.62 12.38
CA ASN A 43 7.90 9.57 11.88
C ASN A 43 7.49 9.99 10.47
N CYS A 44 8.35 9.65 9.50
CA CYS A 44 7.89 9.48 8.13
C CYS A 44 6.78 8.42 8.16
N VAL A 45 5.52 8.87 8.14
CA VAL A 45 4.41 8.01 7.71
C VAL A 45 4.67 7.68 6.25
N ASN A 46 5.39 6.58 6.02
CA ASN A 46 5.41 5.94 4.72
C ASN A 46 3.95 5.55 4.44
N GLY A 47 3.40 6.02 3.32
CA GLY A 47 2.00 5.79 2.96
C GLY A 47 1.71 4.29 2.92
N GLN A 48 1.13 3.77 3.98
CA GLN A 48 0.72 2.38 4.11
C GLN A 48 -0.80 2.36 4.03
N ILE A 49 -1.33 1.50 3.16
CA ILE A 49 -2.75 1.21 3.08
C ILE A 49 -3.16 0.69 4.47
N ASP A 50 -4.10 1.36 5.13
CA ASP A 50 -4.41 1.15 6.54
C ASP A 50 -4.59 -0.34 6.88
N GLY A 51 -3.72 -0.87 7.74
CA GLY A 51 -3.84 -2.22 8.31
C GLY A 51 -3.09 -3.35 7.59
N TYR A 52 -2.38 -3.09 6.49
CA TYR A 52 -1.65 -4.15 5.75
C TYR A 52 -0.14 -3.96 5.74
N THR A 53 0.63 -5.04 5.88
CA THR A 53 2.09 -5.08 5.95
C THR A 53 2.69 -5.66 4.68
N ALA A 54 3.56 -4.87 4.02
CA ALA A 54 4.32 -5.32 2.85
C ALA A 54 5.22 -6.53 3.17
N GLY A 55 5.30 -7.49 2.26
CA GLY A 55 6.04 -8.75 2.44
C GLY A 55 5.24 -9.85 3.13
N GLU A 56 4.38 -9.48 4.09
CA GLU A 56 3.44 -10.41 4.72
C GLU A 56 2.17 -10.53 3.86
N ASP A 57 1.32 -9.51 3.86
CA ASP A 57 0.01 -9.54 3.19
C ASP A 57 0.15 -9.55 1.65
N TYR A 58 1.00 -8.68 1.11
CA TYR A 58 1.24 -8.56 -0.33
C TYR A 58 2.74 -8.48 -0.66
N PRO A 59 3.15 -8.96 -1.85
CA PRO A 59 4.53 -8.83 -2.29
C PRO A 59 4.89 -7.36 -2.56
N ALA A 60 6.12 -6.97 -2.22
CA ALA A 60 6.62 -5.61 -2.39
C ALA A 60 8.03 -5.62 -2.98
N TYR A 61 8.19 -6.25 -4.15
CA TYR A 61 9.41 -6.17 -4.93
C TYR A 61 9.62 -4.72 -5.42
N ASP A 62 10.88 -4.28 -5.47
CA ASP A 62 11.27 -2.97 -6.01
C ASP A 62 11.55 -3.01 -7.53
N ALA A 63 11.81 -4.21 -8.05
CA ALA A 63 12.08 -4.47 -9.45
C ALA A 63 11.72 -5.94 -9.79
N VAL A 64 11.59 -6.25 -11.08
CA VAL A 64 11.39 -7.63 -11.54
C VAL A 64 12.61 -8.48 -11.13
N PRO A 65 12.45 -9.55 -10.33
CA PRO A 65 13.55 -10.43 -9.95
C PRO A 65 14.22 -11.10 -11.16
N LYS A 66 15.51 -11.38 -11.04
CA LYS A 66 16.25 -12.15 -12.06
C LYS A 66 16.09 -13.64 -11.81
N GLY A 67 16.04 -14.43 -12.87
CA GLY A 67 16.05 -15.89 -12.78
C GLY A 67 14.70 -16.54 -12.47
N LEU A 68 13.60 -15.85 -12.75
CA LEU A 68 12.24 -16.40 -12.66
C LEU A 68 12.09 -17.63 -13.57
N ALA A 69 11.35 -18.63 -13.12
CA ALA A 69 11.15 -19.87 -13.86
C ALA A 69 10.19 -19.70 -15.06
N PHE A 70 9.33 -18.68 -15.01
CA PHE A 70 8.38 -18.40 -16.08
C PHE A 70 9.08 -18.13 -17.41
N ASN A 71 8.56 -18.76 -18.47
CA ASN A 71 8.98 -18.48 -19.84
C ASN A 71 7.79 -18.55 -20.82
N CYS A 72 7.90 -17.78 -21.90
CA CYS A 72 6.92 -17.75 -23.00
C CYS A 72 7.03 -18.94 -23.98
N GLN A 73 7.96 -19.88 -23.82
CA GLN A 73 8.11 -20.98 -24.77
C GLN A 73 6.91 -21.93 -24.70
N GLY A 74 6.32 -22.25 -25.86
CA GLY A 74 5.15 -23.13 -25.96
C GLY A 74 3.85 -22.50 -25.45
N ARG A 75 3.83 -21.19 -25.15
CA ARG A 75 2.64 -20.45 -24.73
C ARG A 75 2.10 -19.61 -25.88
N GLN A 76 0.79 -19.37 -25.88
CA GLN A 76 0.18 -18.45 -26.84
C GLN A 76 0.60 -17.01 -26.54
N PRO A 77 0.56 -16.10 -27.52
CA PRO A 77 0.75 -14.68 -27.26
C PRO A 77 -0.27 -14.18 -26.23
N GLY A 78 0.15 -13.32 -25.30
CA GLY A 78 -0.75 -12.81 -24.27
C GLY A 78 -0.08 -12.40 -22.98
N TYR A 79 -0.89 -12.26 -21.93
CA TYR A 79 -0.48 -11.79 -20.62
C TYR A 79 -0.56 -12.92 -19.58
N TYR A 80 0.46 -13.02 -18.74
CA TYR A 80 0.61 -14.13 -17.80
C TYR A 80 1.02 -13.61 -16.43
N ALA A 81 0.24 -13.92 -15.40
CA ALA A 81 0.61 -13.71 -14.01
C ALA A 81 1.83 -14.56 -13.63
N ASP A 82 2.77 -14.03 -12.85
CA ASP A 82 3.86 -14.84 -12.31
C ASP A 82 3.54 -15.30 -10.88
N THR A 83 3.16 -16.57 -10.73
CA THR A 83 2.83 -17.18 -9.44
C THR A 83 4.04 -17.29 -8.50
N GLU A 84 5.27 -17.37 -9.02
CA GLU A 84 6.51 -17.39 -8.22
C GLU A 84 6.70 -16.08 -7.44
N THR A 85 6.28 -14.97 -8.03
CA THR A 85 6.36 -13.63 -7.42
C THR A 85 5.08 -13.22 -6.68
N ARG A 86 4.21 -14.19 -6.34
CA ARG A 86 2.86 -13.93 -5.80
C ARG A 86 2.07 -12.94 -6.66
N CYS A 87 2.22 -13.07 -7.99
CA CYS A 87 1.55 -12.29 -9.01
C CYS A 87 1.90 -10.79 -9.03
N GLN A 88 2.93 -10.32 -8.30
CA GLN A 88 3.35 -8.92 -8.46
C GLN A 88 4.00 -8.68 -9.83
N VAL A 89 4.73 -9.67 -10.33
CA VAL A 89 5.26 -9.68 -11.69
C VAL A 89 4.24 -10.32 -12.61
N TRP A 90 4.19 -9.79 -13.83
CA TRP A 90 3.48 -10.41 -14.95
C TRP A 90 4.30 -10.29 -16.22
N HIS A 91 3.99 -11.16 -17.17
CA HIS A 91 4.73 -11.30 -18.41
C HIS A 91 3.84 -11.06 -19.63
N TRP A 92 4.40 -10.38 -20.62
CA TRP A 92 3.82 -10.25 -21.94
C TRP A 92 4.59 -11.11 -22.93
N CYS A 93 3.92 -12.15 -23.45
CA CYS A 93 4.46 -13.03 -24.47
C CYS A 93 4.03 -12.57 -25.86
N LEU A 94 5.00 -12.44 -26.76
CA LEU A 94 4.77 -12.19 -28.18
C LEU A 94 4.72 -13.50 -28.98
N HIS A 95 4.20 -13.41 -30.21
CA HIS A 95 4.15 -14.54 -31.16
C HIS A 95 5.53 -15.12 -31.52
N SER A 96 6.58 -14.30 -31.45
CA SER A 96 7.96 -14.75 -31.63
C SER A 96 8.53 -15.55 -30.44
N GLY A 97 7.78 -15.67 -29.35
CA GLY A 97 8.27 -16.22 -28.08
C GLY A 97 9.09 -15.22 -27.25
N HIS A 98 9.25 -13.98 -27.72
CA HIS A 98 9.85 -12.91 -26.92
C HIS A 98 8.98 -12.58 -25.70
N GLN A 99 9.63 -12.33 -24.58
CA GLN A 99 9.03 -12.06 -23.28
C GLN A 99 9.40 -10.67 -22.80
N TYR A 100 8.41 -9.91 -22.35
CA TYR A 100 8.60 -8.72 -21.52
C TYR A 100 8.04 -9.00 -20.14
N SER A 101 8.67 -8.46 -19.10
CA SER A 101 8.24 -8.66 -17.72
C SER A 101 8.04 -7.31 -17.05
N PHE A 102 6.96 -7.17 -16.31
CA PHE A 102 6.54 -5.93 -15.69
C PHE A 102 6.18 -6.18 -14.24
N LEU A 103 6.25 -5.12 -13.45
CA LEU A 103 5.96 -5.15 -12.03
C LEU A 103 4.71 -4.29 -11.75
N CYS A 104 3.74 -4.85 -11.03
CA CYS A 104 2.60 -4.11 -10.51
C CYS A 104 3.04 -3.16 -9.37
N PRO A 105 2.41 -1.99 -9.21
CA PRO A 105 2.65 -1.09 -8.09
C PRO A 105 2.47 -1.76 -6.73
N ASN A 106 3.12 -1.19 -5.71
CA ASN A 106 3.07 -1.74 -4.36
C ASN A 106 1.63 -1.80 -3.82
N GLY A 107 1.24 -2.93 -3.22
CA GLY A 107 -0.14 -3.20 -2.79
C GLY A 107 -1.07 -3.75 -3.88
N THR A 108 -0.58 -3.96 -5.11
CA THR A 108 -1.38 -4.57 -6.20
C THR A 108 -0.66 -5.78 -6.79
N VAL A 109 -1.44 -6.69 -7.37
CA VAL A 109 -0.93 -7.88 -8.09
C VAL A 109 -1.73 -8.08 -9.37
N PHE A 110 -1.14 -8.78 -10.33
CA PHE A 110 -1.75 -9.00 -11.63
C PHE A 110 -2.92 -9.97 -11.54
N ASN A 111 -4.11 -9.45 -11.84
CA ASN A 111 -5.33 -10.25 -11.93
C ASN A 111 -5.41 -10.88 -13.32
N GLN A 112 -5.07 -12.16 -13.42
CA GLN A 112 -5.08 -12.89 -14.70
C GLN A 112 -6.45 -12.81 -15.38
N ALA A 113 -7.57 -12.88 -14.64
CA ALA A 113 -8.92 -12.94 -15.20
C ALA A 113 -9.25 -11.72 -16.08
N VAL A 114 -8.83 -10.53 -15.63
CA VAL A 114 -9.13 -9.24 -16.28
C VAL A 114 -7.90 -8.56 -16.88
N ARG A 115 -6.71 -9.17 -16.74
CA ARG A 115 -5.44 -8.74 -17.33
C ARG A 115 -5.01 -7.33 -16.90
N VAL A 116 -5.23 -6.99 -15.63
CA VAL A 116 -4.84 -5.71 -15.01
C VAL A 116 -4.26 -5.93 -13.61
N CYS A 117 -3.43 -5.00 -13.13
CA CYS A 117 -3.06 -4.98 -11.72
C CYS A 117 -4.26 -4.53 -10.89
N ASP A 118 -4.66 -5.34 -9.92
CA ASP A 118 -5.76 -5.09 -8.98
C ASP A 118 -5.24 -5.21 -7.55
N TRP A 119 -6.02 -4.78 -6.57
CA TRP A 119 -5.69 -4.95 -5.17
C TRP A 119 -5.43 -6.42 -4.86
N TRP A 120 -4.34 -6.69 -4.13
CA TRP A 120 -3.92 -8.07 -3.82
C TRP A 120 -5.04 -8.91 -3.18
N SER A 121 -5.92 -8.27 -2.40
CA SER A 121 -7.07 -8.90 -1.75
C SER A 121 -8.18 -9.34 -2.70
N ASN A 122 -8.21 -8.79 -3.92
CA ASN A 122 -9.21 -9.12 -4.95
C ASN A 122 -8.74 -10.27 -5.87
N VAL A 123 -7.48 -10.67 -5.78
CA VAL A 123 -6.84 -11.58 -6.75
C VAL A 123 -6.53 -12.93 -6.11
N ASN A 124 -7.09 -13.99 -6.67
CA ASN A 124 -6.65 -15.35 -6.37
C ASN A 124 -5.37 -15.68 -7.19
N CYS A 125 -4.21 -15.33 -6.65
CA CYS A 125 -2.94 -15.54 -7.35
C CYS A 125 -2.65 -17.04 -7.63
N GLU A 126 -2.88 -17.93 -6.64
CA GLU A 126 -2.63 -19.37 -6.79
C GLU A 126 -3.45 -20.00 -7.93
N GLY A 127 -4.66 -19.47 -8.19
CA GLY A 127 -5.51 -19.89 -9.30
C GLY A 127 -5.19 -19.26 -10.65
N SER A 128 -4.22 -18.36 -10.74
CA SER A 128 -4.00 -17.55 -11.95
C SER A 128 -3.59 -18.39 -13.17
N GLU A 129 -2.81 -19.46 -12.98
CA GLU A 129 -2.40 -20.33 -14.09
C GLU A 129 -3.57 -20.98 -14.82
N GLN A 130 -4.66 -21.28 -14.10
CA GLN A 130 -5.86 -21.89 -14.66
C GLN A 130 -6.59 -20.93 -15.61
N LEU A 131 -6.33 -19.63 -15.47
CA LEU A 131 -6.96 -18.57 -16.25
C LEU A 131 -6.14 -18.16 -17.47
N TYR A 132 -4.95 -18.73 -17.71
CA TYR A 132 -4.10 -18.38 -18.86
C TYR A 132 -4.79 -18.54 -20.23
N GLN A 133 -5.80 -19.42 -20.33
CA GLN A 133 -6.57 -19.62 -21.55
C GLN A 133 -7.38 -18.37 -21.95
N ASN A 134 -7.62 -17.43 -21.04
CA ASN A 134 -8.30 -16.18 -21.38
C ASN A 134 -7.48 -15.28 -22.33
N ASN A 135 -6.22 -15.60 -22.57
CA ASN A 135 -5.42 -14.96 -23.61
C ASN A 135 -5.95 -15.22 -25.02
N ASP A 136 -6.71 -16.30 -25.24
CA ASP A 136 -7.37 -16.59 -26.52
C ASP A 136 -8.36 -15.50 -26.94
N GLU A 137 -8.85 -14.70 -25.99
CA GLU A 137 -9.77 -13.59 -26.24
C GLU A 137 -9.08 -12.33 -26.76
N LEU A 138 -7.77 -12.19 -26.57
CA LEU A 138 -7.01 -10.97 -26.95
C LEU A 138 -7.01 -10.69 -28.44
N TYR A 139 -7.13 -11.74 -29.26
CA TYR A 139 -7.00 -11.67 -30.72
C TYR A 139 -8.34 -11.92 -31.44
N ARG A 140 -9.44 -12.04 -30.71
CA ARG A 140 -10.76 -12.16 -31.32
C ARG A 140 -11.22 -10.79 -31.83
N ILE A 141 -11.63 -10.74 -33.09
CA ILE A 141 -12.31 -9.57 -33.64
C ILE A 141 -13.68 -9.48 -32.94
N PRO A 142 -14.05 -8.35 -32.32
CA PRO A 142 -15.37 -8.18 -31.75
C PRO A 142 -16.47 -8.41 -32.80
N GLU A 143 -17.54 -9.10 -32.43
CA GLU A 143 -18.67 -9.43 -33.32
C GLU A 143 -19.23 -8.19 -34.04
N ARG A 144 -19.19 -7.02 -33.40
CA ARG A 144 -19.58 -5.73 -33.99
C ARG A 144 -18.75 -5.36 -35.22
N GLN A 145 -17.45 -5.67 -35.21
CA GLN A 145 -16.57 -5.42 -36.35
C GLN A 145 -16.75 -6.48 -37.44
N GLN A 146 -17.06 -7.72 -37.05
CA GLN A 146 -17.35 -8.78 -38.01
C GLN A 146 -18.62 -8.46 -38.82
N GLN A 147 -19.68 -7.98 -38.18
CA GLN A 147 -20.93 -7.54 -38.83
C GLN A 147 -20.74 -6.35 -39.78
N LEU A 148 -19.72 -5.51 -39.58
CA LEU A 148 -19.39 -4.40 -40.48
C LEU A 148 -18.56 -4.84 -41.69
N ASN A 149 -17.88 -5.99 -41.62
CA ASN A 149 -17.10 -6.54 -42.71
C ASN A 149 -17.96 -7.40 -43.67
N ASP A 150 -19.18 -7.74 -43.26
CA ASP A 150 -20.14 -8.58 -44.00
C ASP A 150 -21.20 -7.75 -44.77
N VAL A 151 -21.09 -6.41 -44.79
CA VAL A 151 -21.98 -5.46 -45.50
C VAL A 151 -21.19 -4.71 -46.57
#